data_AF-A0AAV6AI66-F1
#
_entry.id   AF-A0AAV6AI66-F1
#
_cell.length_a   1.000
_cell.length_b   1.000
_cell.length_c   1.000
_cell.angle_alpha   90.00
_cell.angle_beta   90.00
_cell.angle_gamma   90.00
#
_symmetry.space_group_name_H-M   'P 1'
#
loop_
_entity.id
_entity.type
_entity.pdbx_description
1 polymer ?
#
loop_
_entity_poly.entity_id
_entity_poly.type
_entity_poly.pdbx_seq_one_letter_code
_entity_poly.pdbx_strand_id
1 'polypeptide(L)'
;MSAPRIGQPVDAAAIMAEVEAAVERIVAARAAIATVIFGQEAVVERSLITVLAGGHGLLVGVPGLAKTKLVETMGTVLGLSERRIQFTPDLMPSDILGSEVLEQGADGMRAFRFIKGPVFAQLLMADEINRASPRTQSALLQAMQERHVTV
;
A
#
# COMPACT_ATOMS: atom_id res chain seq x y z
N MET A 1 13.01 9.19 13.45
CA MET A 1 12.28 10.40 13.87
C MET A 1 11.77 10.16 15.28
N SER A 2 12.26 10.91 16.25
CA SER A 2 11.86 10.77 17.66
C SER A 2 10.51 11.48 17.83
N ALA A 3 9.52 10.80 18.38
CA ALA A 3 8.22 11.42 18.67
C ALA A 3 8.41 12.58 19.65
N PRO A 4 7.67 13.70 19.48
CA PRO A 4 7.80 14.85 20.38
C PRO A 4 7.41 14.44 21.80
N ARG A 5 8.28 14.75 22.78
CA ARG A 5 8.02 14.51 24.20
C ARG A 5 6.93 15.47 24.66
N ILE A 6 5.90 14.94 25.32
CA ILE A 6 4.77 15.69 25.85
C ILE A 6 5.31 16.75 26.85
N GLY A 7 5.12 18.05 26.55
CA GLY A 7 5.49 19.16 27.44
C GLY A 7 6.52 20.17 26.91
N GLN A 8 7.06 20.02 25.70
CA GLN A 8 7.85 21.10 25.08
C GLN A 8 6.95 22.18 24.46
N PRO A 9 7.32 23.47 24.56
CA PRO A 9 6.62 24.53 23.86
C PRO A 9 6.68 24.23 22.36
N VAL A 10 5.50 24.16 21.75
CA VAL A 10 5.34 23.93 20.32
C VAL A 10 5.85 25.19 19.61
N ASP A 11 6.99 25.06 18.92
CA ASP A 11 7.51 26.14 18.09
C ASP A 11 6.61 26.28 16.84
N ALA A 12 5.70 27.24 16.90
CA ALA A 12 4.76 27.52 15.82
C ALA A 12 5.48 27.87 14.50
N ALA A 13 6.66 28.49 14.56
CA ALA A 13 7.44 28.83 13.37
C ALA A 13 8.03 27.56 12.73
N ALA A 14 8.54 26.64 13.55
CA ALA A 14 9.03 25.35 13.08
C ALA A 14 7.92 24.49 12.45
N ILE A 15 6.74 24.44 13.07
CA ILE A 15 5.59 23.72 12.49
C ILE A 15 5.18 24.33 11.15
N MET A 16 5.12 25.66 11.06
CA MET A 16 4.75 26.32 9.80
C MET A 16 5.72 25.95 8.68
N ALA A 17 7.03 25.98 8.95
CA ALA A 17 8.05 25.59 7.99
C ALA A 17 7.94 24.11 7.56
N GLU A 18 7.64 23.20 8.48
CA GLU A 18 7.40 21.79 8.15
C GLU A 18 6.15 21.59 7.27
N VAL A 19 5.07 22.33 7.55
CA VAL A 19 3.84 22.29 6.76
C VAL A 19 4.09 22.82 5.36
N GLU A 20 4.76 23.96 5.22
CA GLU A 20 5.12 24.54 3.91
C GLU A 20 5.96 23.55 3.09
N ALA A 21 7.00 22.97 3.69
CA ALA A 21 7.84 21.98 3.03
C ALA A 21 7.05 20.71 2.63
N ALA A 22 6.08 20.29 3.44
CA ALA A 22 5.20 19.17 3.10
C ALA A 22 4.28 19.49 1.91
N VAL A 23 3.69 20.69 1.89
CA VAL A 23 2.85 21.16 0.79
C VAL A 23 3.64 21.20 -0.51
N GLU A 24 4.85 21.76 -0.50
CA GLU A 24 5.73 21.80 -1.68
C GLU A 24 6.01 20.40 -2.23
N ARG A 25 6.32 19.43 -1.35
CA ARG A 25 6.57 18.04 -1.76
C ARG A 25 5.33 17.37 -2.34
N ILE A 26 4.15 17.62 -1.77
CA ILE A 26 2.88 17.09 -2.29
C ILE A 26 2.58 17.66 -3.68
N VAL A 27 2.78 18.96 -3.87
CA VAL A 27 2.62 19.62 -5.18
C VAL A 27 3.59 19.03 -6.20
N ALA A 28 4.86 18.84 -5.83
CA ALA A 28 5.86 18.23 -6.69
C ALA A 28 5.51 16.78 -7.05
N ALA A 29 5.05 15.98 -6.08
CA ALA A 29 4.64 14.61 -6.31
C ALA A 29 3.43 14.54 -7.28
N ARG A 30 2.42 15.39 -7.07
CA ARG A 30 1.26 15.48 -7.98
C ARG A 30 1.68 15.85 -9.40
N ALA A 31 2.59 16.82 -9.55
CA ALA A 31 3.10 17.21 -10.86
C ALA A 31 3.86 16.06 -11.55
N ALA A 32 4.71 15.34 -10.81
CA ALA A 32 5.45 14.20 -11.35
C ALA A 32 4.54 13.04 -11.77
N ILE A 33 3.45 12.77 -11.05
CA ILE A 33 2.47 11.75 -11.46
C ILE A 33 1.73 12.19 -12.73
N ALA A 34 1.38 13.48 -12.83
CA ALA A 34 0.66 14.04 -13.98
C ALA A 34 1.48 14.01 -15.29
N THR A 35 2.81 13.86 -15.25
CA THR A 35 3.61 13.67 -16.47
C THR A 35 3.43 12.28 -17.09
N VAL A 36 2.90 11.32 -16.33
CA VAL A 36 2.69 9.93 -16.78
C VAL A 36 1.20 9.63 -16.96
N ILE A 37 0.35 10.19 -16.09
CA ILE A 37 -1.09 9.95 -16.06
C ILE A 37 -1.83 11.18 -16.63
N PHE A 38 -2.28 11.06 -17.88
CA PHE A 38 -2.94 12.15 -18.61
C PHE A 38 -4.46 12.15 -18.44
N GLY A 39 -5.05 13.32 -18.21
CA GLY A 39 -6.51 13.53 -18.20
C GLY A 39 -7.26 12.84 -17.06
N GLN A 40 -6.56 12.51 -15.96
CA GLN A 40 -7.15 11.91 -14.76
C GLN A 40 -6.74 12.65 -13.47
N GLU A 41 -6.74 13.97 -13.50
CA GLU A 41 -6.26 14.84 -12.42
C GLU A 41 -6.99 14.55 -11.10
N ALA A 42 -8.31 14.37 -11.15
CA ALA A 42 -9.13 14.07 -9.97
C ALA A 42 -8.82 12.68 -9.38
N VAL A 43 -8.45 11.70 -10.21
CA VAL A 43 -8.09 10.34 -9.75
C VAL A 43 -6.73 10.39 -9.09
N VAL A 44 -5.76 11.08 -9.69
CA VAL A 44 -4.43 11.29 -9.10
C VAL A 44 -4.53 11.97 -7.74
N GLU A 45 -5.30 13.06 -7.65
CA GLU A 45 -5.50 13.81 -6.41
C GLU A 45 -6.15 12.96 -5.31
N ARG A 46 -7.25 12.28 -5.61
CA ARG A 46 -7.93 11.40 -4.65
C ARG A 46 -7.06 10.22 -4.21
N SER A 47 -6.23 9.69 -5.10
CA SER A 47 -5.31 8.60 -4.77
C SER A 47 -4.21 9.08 -3.82
N LEU A 48 -3.63 10.26 -4.08
CA LEU A 48 -2.67 10.88 -3.17
C LEU A 48 -3.28 11.15 -1.80
N ILE A 49 -4.48 11.75 -1.74
CA ILE A 49 -5.20 11.99 -0.48
C ILE A 49 -5.40 10.67 0.27
N THR A 50 -5.82 9.61 -0.43
CA THR A 50 -6.05 8.29 0.18
C THR A 50 -4.78 7.73 0.82
N VAL A 51 -3.65 7.76 0.10
CA VAL A 51 -2.37 7.27 0.61
C VAL A 51 -1.88 8.10 1.80
N LEU A 52 -1.92 9.44 1.68
CA LEU A 52 -1.46 10.35 2.73
C LEU A 52 -2.33 10.29 4.00
N ALA A 53 -3.63 10.01 3.85
CA ALA A 53 -4.54 9.79 4.97
C ALA A 53 -4.42 8.38 5.58
N GLY A 54 -3.58 7.49 5.03
CA GLY A 54 -3.46 6.11 5.47
C GLY A 54 -4.74 5.28 5.27
N GLY A 55 -5.50 5.61 4.21
CA GLY A 55 -6.72 4.94 3.82
C GLY A 55 -6.52 3.94 2.68
N HIS A 56 -7.63 3.38 2.21
CA HIS A 56 -7.67 2.45 1.08
C HIS A 56 -8.61 2.97 0.01
N GLY A 57 -8.22 2.82 -1.26
CA GLY A 57 -8.98 3.31 -2.41
C GLY A 57 -9.46 2.18 -3.29
N LEU A 58 -10.71 2.26 -3.76
CA LEU A 58 -11.26 1.36 -4.76
C LEU A 58 -11.30 2.08 -6.12
N LEU A 59 -10.50 1.61 -7.08
CA LEU A 59 -10.45 2.16 -8.43
C LEU A 59 -11.36 1.37 -9.37
N VAL A 60 -12.53 1.91 -9.68
CA VAL A 60 -13.50 1.33 -10.61
C VAL A 60 -13.39 2.02 -11.96
N GLY A 61 -13.27 1.25 -13.03
CA GLY A 61 -13.20 1.76 -14.40
C GLY A 61 -12.96 0.64 -15.39
N VAL A 62 -13.17 0.93 -16.67
CA VAL A 62 -12.95 -0.05 -17.75
C VAL A 62 -11.47 -0.44 -17.86
N PRO A 63 -11.17 -1.61 -18.47
CA PRO A 63 -9.79 -1.99 -18.79
C PRO A 63 -9.10 -0.91 -19.63
N GLY A 64 -7.79 -0.73 -19.44
CA GLY A 64 -6.98 0.21 -20.22
C GLY A 64 -6.90 1.65 -19.69
N LEU A 65 -7.59 1.99 -18.59
CA LEU A 65 -7.54 3.34 -17.99
C LEU A 65 -6.29 3.62 -17.12
N ALA A 66 -5.15 2.99 -17.44
CA ALA A 66 -3.88 3.21 -16.75
C ALA A 66 -3.92 3.02 -15.20
N LYS A 67 -4.87 2.24 -14.66
CA LYS A 67 -4.99 1.97 -13.20
C LYS A 67 -3.70 1.38 -12.62
N THR A 68 -3.13 0.38 -13.30
CA THR A 68 -1.84 -0.22 -12.94
C THR A 68 -0.73 0.81 -12.99
N LYS A 69 -0.67 1.57 -14.08
CA LYS A 69 0.35 2.60 -14.29
C LYS A 69 0.29 3.70 -13.23
N LEU A 70 -0.91 4.09 -12.80
CA LEU A 70 -1.11 5.06 -11.73
C LEU A 70 -0.47 4.57 -10.42
N VAL A 71 -0.75 3.34 -10.01
CA VAL A 71 -0.23 2.80 -8.74
C VAL A 71 1.30 2.66 -8.79
N GLU A 72 1.86 2.11 -9.87
CA GLU A 72 3.32 2.01 -10.09
C GLU A 72 4.01 3.39 -10.09
N THR A 73 3.39 4.38 -10.75
CA THR A 73 3.92 5.75 -10.78
C THR A 73 3.88 6.36 -9.39
N MET A 74 2.80 6.15 -8.63
CA MET A 74 2.70 6.63 -7.26
C MET A 74 3.75 5.99 -6.35
N GLY A 75 3.95 4.68 -6.40
CA GLY A 75 4.97 4.02 -5.56
C GLY A 75 6.39 4.49 -5.91
N THR A 76 6.68 4.70 -7.20
CA THR A 76 7.95 5.29 -7.65
C THR A 76 8.13 6.72 -7.15
N VAL A 77 7.16 7.60 -7.37
CA VAL A 77 7.24 9.04 -7.03
C VAL A 77 7.29 9.26 -5.51
N LEU A 78 6.56 8.45 -4.75
CA LEU A 78 6.50 8.55 -3.29
C LEU A 78 7.61 7.73 -2.59
N GLY A 79 8.38 6.93 -3.34
CA GLY A 79 9.43 6.07 -2.78
C GLY A 79 8.90 4.95 -1.88
N LEU A 80 7.72 4.40 -2.19
CA LEU A 80 7.05 3.36 -1.41
C LEU A 80 7.43 1.97 -1.93
N SER A 81 7.65 1.01 -1.03
CA SER A 81 7.75 -0.40 -1.41
C SER A 81 6.39 -0.89 -1.90
N GLU A 82 6.27 -1.09 -3.20
CA GLU A 82 5.02 -1.49 -3.84
C GLU A 82 4.96 -3.01 -4.11
N ARG A 83 3.76 -3.56 -4.02
CA ARG A 83 3.45 -4.95 -4.41
C ARG A 83 2.18 -4.97 -5.25
N ARG A 84 2.04 -6.00 -6.07
CA ARG A 84 0.86 -6.24 -6.89
C ARG A 84 0.36 -7.67 -6.69
N ILE A 85 -0.95 -7.82 -6.53
CA ILE A 85 -1.68 -9.09 -6.52
C ILE A 85 -2.70 -9.03 -7.64
N GLN A 86 -2.69 -10.05 -8.49
CA GLN A 86 -3.77 -10.30 -9.44
C GLN A 86 -4.73 -11.29 -8.82
N PHE A 87 -5.98 -10.91 -8.60
CA PHE A 87 -6.98 -11.83 -8.07
C PHE A 87 -7.44 -12.79 -9.17
N THR A 88 -7.40 -14.07 -8.85
CA THR A 88 -7.83 -15.18 -9.70
C THR A 88 -8.72 -16.14 -8.90
N PRO A 89 -9.54 -16.98 -9.56
CA PRO A 89 -10.45 -17.89 -8.85
C PRO A 89 -9.75 -18.92 -7.94
N ASP A 90 -8.49 -19.22 -8.22
CA ASP A 90 -7.62 -20.17 -7.51
C ASP A 90 -6.79 -19.54 -6.37
N LEU A 91 -6.77 -18.20 -6.27
CA LEU A 91 -5.99 -17.50 -5.26
C LEU A 91 -6.48 -17.83 -3.84
N MET A 92 -5.57 -18.30 -2.99
CA MET A 92 -5.87 -18.66 -1.60
C MET A 92 -5.55 -17.50 -0.64
N PRO A 93 -6.16 -17.44 0.56
CA PRO A 93 -5.81 -16.47 1.59
C PRO A 93 -4.31 -16.46 1.93
N SER A 94 -3.65 -17.62 1.96
CA SER A 94 -2.22 -17.75 2.24
C SER A 94 -1.33 -17.07 1.20
N ASP A 95 -1.79 -16.97 -0.06
CA ASP A 95 -1.05 -16.30 -1.13
C ASP A 95 -1.07 -14.78 -0.97
N ILE A 96 -1.97 -14.26 -0.14
CA ILE A 96 -2.13 -12.84 0.18
C ILE A 96 -1.46 -12.53 1.52
N LEU A 97 -1.82 -13.28 2.55
CA LEU A 97 -1.40 -13.07 3.94
C LEU A 97 0.00 -13.61 4.21
N GLY A 98 0.43 -14.65 3.50
CA GLY A 98 1.61 -15.44 3.82
C GLY A 98 1.27 -16.81 4.39
N SER A 99 2.29 -17.63 4.58
CA SER A 99 2.14 -19.01 5.07
C SER A 99 3.31 -19.42 5.94
N GLU A 100 3.06 -20.36 6.86
CA GLU A 100 4.12 -21.07 7.57
C GLU A 100 4.54 -22.30 6.77
N VAL A 101 5.84 -22.43 6.55
CA VAL A 101 6.45 -23.59 5.90
C VAL A 101 7.36 -24.32 6.88
N LEU A 102 7.37 -25.65 6.81
CA LEU A 102 8.29 -26.48 7.57
C LEU A 102 9.59 -26.60 6.77
N GLU A 103 10.65 -25.95 7.24
CA GLU A 103 12.00 -26.11 6.69
C GLU A 103 12.75 -27.17 7.51
N GLN A 104 13.53 -27.99 6.81
CA GLN A 104 14.46 -28.94 7.43
C GLN A 104 15.88 -28.40 7.29
N GLY A 105 16.52 -28.15 8.42
CA GLY A 105 17.90 -27.70 8.49
C GLY A 105 18.88 -28.80 8.05
N ALA A 106 20.12 -28.41 7.74
CA ALA A 106 21.19 -29.34 7.38
C ALA A 106 21.55 -30.33 8.51
N ASP A 107 21.14 -30.02 9.74
CA ASP A 107 21.23 -30.83 10.95
C ASP A 107 20.06 -31.83 11.13
N GLY A 108 19.10 -31.82 10.20
CA GLY A 108 17.91 -32.67 10.22
C GLY A 108 16.77 -32.13 11.10
N MET A 109 16.97 -31.01 11.80
CA MET A 109 15.93 -30.41 12.64
C MET A 109 14.85 -29.74 11.77
N ARG A 110 13.60 -29.88 12.18
CA ARG A 110 12.44 -29.28 11.51
C ARG A 110 12.05 -28.00 12.26
N ALA A 111 11.95 -26.89 11.54
CA ALA A 111 11.52 -25.61 12.09
C ALA A 111 10.43 -24.99 11.19
N PHE A 112 9.45 -24.35 11.81
CA PHE A 112 8.46 -23.56 11.09
C PHE A 112 9.05 -22.17 10.78
N ARG A 113 8.89 -21.74 9.53
CA ARG A 113 9.29 -20.42 9.06
C ARG A 113 8.10 -19.73 8.41
N PHE A 114 7.82 -18.51 8.84
CA PHE A 114 6.80 -17.68 8.20
C PHE A 114 7.34 -17.00 6.94
N ILE A 115 6.63 -17.18 5.83
CA ILE A 115 6.86 -16.49 4.57
C ILE A 115 5.80 -15.40 4.44
N LYS A 116 6.26 -14.13 4.46
CA LYS A 116 5.40 -12.97 4.31
C LYS A 116 4.72 -12.94 2.95
N GLY A 117 3.40 -12.79 2.95
CA GLY A 117 2.63 -12.54 1.73
C GLY A 117 2.83 -11.12 1.17
N PRO A 118 2.26 -10.85 -0.01
CA PRO A 118 2.33 -9.54 -0.67
C PRO A 118 1.67 -8.40 0.10
N VAL A 119 0.80 -8.65 1.08
CA VAL A 119 0.22 -7.60 1.94
C VAL A 119 1.24 -6.86 2.79
N PHE A 120 2.42 -7.44 2.99
CA PHE A 120 3.54 -6.78 3.67
C PHE A 120 4.25 -5.79 2.72
N ALA A 121 3.57 -4.70 2.42
CA ALA A 121 4.01 -3.61 1.54
C ALA A 121 3.58 -2.24 2.09
N GLN A 122 4.16 -1.17 1.56
CA GLN A 122 3.73 0.21 1.83
C GLN A 122 2.63 0.67 0.86
N LEU A 123 2.62 0.11 -0.36
CA LEU A 123 1.58 0.31 -1.35
C LEU A 123 1.24 -1.05 -1.99
N LEU A 124 -0.03 -1.43 -1.96
CA LEU A 124 -0.49 -2.70 -2.52
C LEU A 124 -1.55 -2.44 -3.60
N MET A 125 -1.29 -2.94 -4.80
CA MET A 125 -2.28 -3.03 -5.86
C MET A 125 -2.98 -4.41 -5.83
N ALA A 126 -4.29 -4.43 -5.59
CA ALA A 126 -5.11 -5.63 -5.69
C ALA A 126 -6.02 -5.55 -6.92
N ASP A 127 -5.57 -6.13 -8.04
CA ASP A 127 -6.30 -6.11 -9.30
C ASP A 127 -7.40 -7.17 -9.33
N GLU A 128 -8.57 -6.80 -9.87
CA GLU A 128 -9.72 -7.68 -10.13
C GLU A 128 -10.21 -8.45 -8.90
N ILE A 129 -10.29 -7.76 -7.74
CA ILE A 129 -10.70 -8.34 -6.44
C ILE A 129 -11.95 -9.22 -6.52
N ASN A 130 -12.87 -8.87 -7.42
CA ASN A 130 -14.13 -9.57 -7.68
C ASN A 130 -13.96 -10.97 -8.31
N ARG A 131 -12.76 -11.36 -8.77
CA ARG A 131 -12.48 -12.68 -9.37
C ARG A 131 -12.12 -13.76 -8.34
N ALA A 132 -11.69 -13.40 -7.13
CA ALA A 132 -11.35 -14.39 -6.12
C ALA A 132 -12.56 -14.80 -5.28
N SER A 133 -12.42 -15.90 -4.55
CA SER A 133 -13.45 -16.38 -3.63
C SER A 133 -13.79 -15.34 -2.54
N PRO A 134 -15.02 -15.35 -1.97
CA PRO A 134 -15.38 -14.49 -0.84
C PRO A 134 -14.43 -14.63 0.35
N ARG A 135 -13.90 -15.84 0.59
CA ARG A 135 -12.93 -16.10 1.65
C ARG A 135 -11.61 -15.38 1.40
N THR A 136 -11.10 -15.42 0.17
CA THR A 136 -9.86 -14.75 -0.24
C THR A 136 -10.01 -13.22 -0.19
N GLN A 137 -11.16 -12.70 -0.64
CA GLN A 137 -11.47 -11.26 -0.52
C GLN A 137 -11.52 -10.82 0.95
N SER A 138 -12.20 -11.60 1.80
CA SER A 138 -12.33 -11.30 3.24
C SER A 138 -10.97 -11.28 3.94
N ALA A 139 -10.04 -12.17 3.57
CA ALA A 139 -8.69 -12.19 4.13
C ALA A 139 -7.94 -10.88 3.88
N LEU A 140 -8.00 -10.34 2.65
CA LEU A 140 -7.42 -9.03 2.34
C LEU A 140 -8.10 -7.91 3.15
N LEU A 141 -9.43 -7.88 3.16
CA LEU A 141 -10.19 -6.84 3.86
C LEU A 141 -9.96 -6.85 5.38
N GLN A 142 -9.80 -8.03 5.96
CA GLN A 142 -9.44 -8.18 7.37
C GLN A 142 -8.06 -7.59 7.63
N ALA A 143 -7.05 -7.92 6.82
CA ALA A 143 -5.71 -7.35 6.95
C ALA A 143 -5.71 -5.82 6.80
N MET A 144 -6.55 -5.28 5.90
CA MET A 144 -6.74 -3.82 5.74
C MET A 144 -7.34 -3.19 7.01
N GLN A 145 -8.36 -3.81 7.58
CA GLN A 145 -9.07 -3.30 8.75
C GLN A 145 -8.21 -3.39 10.03
N GLU A 146 -7.55 -4.53 10.23
CA GLU A 146 -6.80 -4.84 11.44
C GLU A 146 -5.39 -4.24 11.43
N ARG A 147 -4.86 -3.90 10.25
CA ARG A 147 -3.48 -3.42 10.02
C ARG A 147 -2.40 -4.37 10.57
N HIS A 148 -2.77 -5.62 10.85
CA HIS A 148 -1.89 -6.73 11.19
C HIS A 148 -2.46 -8.01 10.59
N VAL A 149 -1.62 -9.05 10.50
CA VAL A 149 -1.99 -10.34 9.95
C VAL A 149 -1.74 -11.40 11.01
N THR A 150 -2.73 -12.25 11.25
CA THR A 150 -2.64 -13.45 12.09
C THR A 150 -2.76 -14.67 11.17
N VAL A 151 -1.86 -15.65 11.32
CA VAL A 151 -1.74 -16.81 10.43
C VAL A 151 -1.73 -18.08 11.26
#